data_AF-G2ZST3-F1
#
_entry.id   AF-G2ZST3-F1
#
_cell.length_a   1.000
_cell.length_b   1.000
_cell.length_c   1.000
_cell.angle_alpha   90.00
_cell.angle_beta   90.00
_cell.angle_gamma   90.00
#
_symmetry.space_group_name_H-M   'P 1'
#
loop_
_entity.id
_entity.type
_entity.pdbx_description
1 polymer ?
#
loop_
_entity_poly.entity_id
_entity_poly.type
_entity_poly.pdbx_seq_one_letter_code
_entity_poly.pdbx_strand_id
1 'polypeptide(L)'
;MEQKLIFSREQLDRYFASYVGMEGGNPAGAVWFCDRDPHPWTESLVAPLGPREQPNAWGKVFRARNRDSMERWQSHQKIARIMAAARSETHRRPQSECDWKQYFAELLYAPDGSEFKLSLFPLPAQQIGDTPWSRAFRGQPALVPKQRYVDLCRTGSRFRFISKIRERWRPKIVMCFGERHTDDYVQAFGLQTAATRQFILQPADLAKTLQVLEHDGTTWIISPPLAGASGLTSDVLLEAMGRYISQWLVPADFPRLPEGAGACSLTQKRDTDPFGDGREARTTYPATGRVPFPPPARDDIAGRVAY
;
A
#
# COMPACT_ATOMS: atom_id res chain seq x y z
N MET A 1 -27.23 25.22 3.04
CA MET A 1 -27.49 23.92 3.71
C MET A 1 -27.09 22.84 2.71
N GLU A 2 -25.88 22.29 2.80
CA GLU A 2 -25.51 21.13 1.97
C GLU A 2 -26.37 19.95 2.39
N GLN A 3 -27.23 19.45 1.49
CA GLN A 3 -27.86 18.15 1.66
C GLN A 3 -26.73 17.11 1.71
N LYS A 4 -26.38 16.64 2.91
CA LYS A 4 -25.53 15.46 3.06
C LYS A 4 -26.30 14.29 2.48
N LEU A 5 -25.94 13.90 1.26
CA LEU A 5 -26.50 12.74 0.57
C LEU A 5 -26.29 11.50 1.43
N ILE A 6 -27.39 10.95 1.96
CA ILE A 6 -27.40 9.69 2.70
C ILE A 6 -27.43 8.56 1.67
N PHE A 7 -26.45 7.67 1.73
CA PHE A 7 -26.38 6.53 0.81
C PHE A 7 -27.07 5.32 1.44
N SER A 8 -27.81 4.56 0.63
CA SER A 8 -28.38 3.29 1.08
C SER A 8 -27.26 2.27 1.34
N ARG A 9 -27.56 1.26 2.15
CA ARG A 9 -26.62 0.16 2.42
C ARG A 9 -26.24 -0.55 1.12
N GLU A 10 -27.20 -0.76 0.22
CA GLU A 10 -27.02 -1.41 -1.08
C GLU A 10 -26.14 -0.58 -2.02
N GLN A 11 -26.30 0.74 -2.02
CA GLN A 11 -25.43 1.64 -2.80
C GLN A 11 -23.98 1.56 -2.32
N LEU A 12 -23.77 1.58 -1.01
CA LEU A 12 -22.45 1.45 -0.41
C LEU A 12 -21.85 0.06 -0.67
N ASP A 13 -22.62 -1.02 -0.51
CA ASP A 13 -22.15 -2.39 -0.74
C ASP A 13 -21.67 -2.58 -2.18
N ARG A 14 -22.45 -2.11 -3.16
CA ARG A 14 -22.09 -2.16 -4.58
C ARG A 14 -20.84 -1.32 -4.88
N TYR A 15 -20.76 -0.12 -4.31
CA TYR A 15 -19.60 0.76 -4.48
C TYR A 15 -18.33 0.14 -3.88
N PHE A 16 -18.41 -0.45 -2.69
CA PHE A 16 -17.29 -1.11 -2.01
C PHE A 16 -16.86 -2.41 -2.69
N ALA A 17 -17.78 -3.12 -3.35
CA ALA A 17 -17.48 -4.30 -4.16
C ALA A 17 -16.87 -3.96 -5.53
N SER A 18 -15.82 -3.13 -5.52
CA SER A 18 -15.12 -2.63 -6.71
C SER A 18 -13.68 -2.26 -6.37
N TYR A 19 -12.90 -1.70 -7.31
CA TYR A 19 -11.49 -1.31 -7.05
C TYR A 19 -11.34 -0.02 -6.20
N VAL A 20 -12.39 0.45 -5.54
CA VAL A 20 -12.32 1.57 -4.58
C VAL A 20 -11.41 1.19 -3.40
N GLY A 21 -10.65 2.18 -2.91
CA GLY A 21 -9.69 2.01 -1.81
C GLY A 21 -8.43 1.23 -2.15
N MET A 22 -8.28 0.81 -3.41
CA MET A 22 -7.07 0.14 -3.89
C MET A 22 -6.15 1.19 -4.53
N GLU A 23 -4.87 1.13 -4.19
CA GLU A 23 -3.86 2.11 -4.64
C GLU A 23 -3.38 1.83 -6.06
N GLY A 24 -3.62 0.61 -6.55
CA GLY A 24 -3.54 0.30 -7.97
C GLY A 24 -2.36 -0.58 -8.36
N GLY A 25 -2.00 -0.54 -9.64
CA GLY A 25 -1.01 -1.42 -10.26
C GLY A 25 -1.66 -2.42 -11.20
N ASN A 26 -0.96 -3.51 -11.47
CA ASN A 26 -1.41 -4.54 -12.40
C ASN A 26 -2.01 -5.72 -11.63
N PRO A 27 -3.34 -5.95 -11.64
CA PRO A 27 -3.94 -7.10 -10.97
C PRO A 27 -3.39 -8.45 -11.45
N ALA A 28 -2.94 -8.53 -12.70
CA ALA A 28 -2.29 -9.71 -13.25
C ALA A 28 -0.83 -9.89 -12.78
N GLY A 29 -0.29 -8.93 -12.02
CA GLY A 29 1.05 -8.99 -11.46
C GLY A 29 1.21 -10.17 -10.50
N ALA A 30 2.43 -10.72 -10.47
CA ALA A 30 2.75 -11.88 -9.66
C ALA A 30 2.67 -11.61 -8.15
N VAL A 31 2.86 -10.35 -7.73
CA VAL A 31 2.93 -9.96 -6.30
C VAL A 31 1.81 -8.99 -5.95
N TRP A 32 0.98 -9.34 -4.99
CA TRP A 32 -0.01 -8.43 -4.43
C TRP A 32 0.43 -7.94 -3.05
N PHE A 33 0.25 -6.65 -2.80
CA PHE A 33 0.41 -6.03 -1.49
C PHE A 33 -0.96 -5.68 -0.94
N CYS A 34 -1.23 -6.12 0.29
CA CYS A 34 -2.51 -5.89 0.95
C CYS A 34 -2.30 -5.18 2.29
N ASP A 35 -2.78 -3.95 2.37
CA ASP A 35 -2.99 -3.27 3.64
C ASP A 35 -4.41 -3.56 4.16
N ARG A 36 -4.66 -3.24 5.43
CA ARG A 36 -6.03 -3.27 5.97
C ARG A 36 -6.87 -2.15 5.37
N ASP A 37 -6.39 -0.92 5.51
CA ASP A 37 -7.08 0.30 5.11
C ASP A 37 -6.18 1.09 4.14
N PRO A 38 -6.73 1.83 3.18
CA PRO A 38 -5.96 2.68 2.30
C PRO A 38 -5.34 3.83 3.07
N HIS A 39 -4.33 4.44 2.45
CA HIS A 39 -3.73 5.65 2.98
C HIS A 39 -4.75 6.83 3.02
N PRO A 40 -4.66 7.78 3.97
CA PRO A 40 -5.70 8.80 4.21
C PRO A 40 -6.04 9.73 3.03
N TRP A 41 -5.14 9.84 2.06
CA TRP A 41 -5.33 10.64 0.85
C TRP A 41 -6.28 10.04 -0.21
N THR A 42 -6.79 8.83 0.04
CA THR A 42 -7.69 8.15 -0.90
C THR A 42 -9.04 8.84 -0.93
N GLU A 43 -9.73 8.70 -2.06
CA GLU A 43 -10.96 9.40 -2.41
C GLU A 43 -12.05 9.34 -1.32
N SER A 44 -12.66 10.50 -1.05
CA SER A 44 -13.84 10.64 -0.20
C SER A 44 -15.09 10.08 -0.89
N LEU A 45 -16.13 9.74 -0.13
CA LEU A 45 -17.44 9.38 -0.69
C LEU A 45 -18.09 10.60 -1.38
N VAL A 46 -18.03 10.64 -2.72
CA VAL A 46 -18.65 11.70 -3.54
C VAL A 46 -19.82 11.11 -4.33
N ALA A 47 -20.95 11.80 -4.36
CA ALA A 47 -22.11 11.38 -5.14
C ALA A 47 -21.98 11.79 -6.63
N PRO A 48 -22.54 11.00 -7.56
CA PRO A 48 -23.14 9.69 -7.33
C PRO A 48 -22.07 8.61 -7.06
N LEU A 49 -22.39 7.62 -6.22
CA LEU A 49 -21.49 6.48 -6.00
C LEU A 49 -21.50 5.56 -7.23
N GLY A 50 -20.42 5.62 -8.01
CA GLY A 50 -20.16 4.72 -9.12
C GLY A 50 -19.11 3.66 -8.74
N PRO A 51 -19.40 2.35 -8.89
CA PRO A 51 -18.38 1.32 -8.70
C PRO A 51 -17.17 1.56 -9.60
N ARG A 52 -15.97 1.28 -9.09
CA ARG A 52 -14.75 1.37 -9.87
C ARG A 52 -14.47 0.03 -10.55
N GLU A 53 -14.69 -0.02 -11.86
CA GLU A 53 -14.56 -1.25 -12.66
C GLU A 53 -13.10 -1.67 -12.93
N GLN A 54 -12.15 -0.73 -12.86
CA GLN A 54 -10.73 -0.98 -13.10
C GLN A 54 -9.85 -0.37 -12.00
N PRO A 55 -8.73 -1.02 -11.63
CA PRO A 55 -7.79 -0.43 -10.69
C PRO A 55 -7.15 0.83 -11.30
N ASN A 56 -6.72 1.73 -10.42
CA ASN A 56 -5.78 2.77 -10.82
C ASN A 56 -4.41 2.16 -11.14
N ALA A 57 -3.54 2.89 -11.80
CA ALA A 57 -2.13 2.52 -11.97
C ALA A 57 -1.26 3.77 -12.06
N TRP A 58 0.02 3.63 -11.69
CA TRP A 58 1.00 4.70 -11.68
C TRP A 58 1.67 4.83 -13.06
N GLY A 59 0.87 5.24 -14.04
CA GLY A 59 1.34 5.59 -15.38
C GLY A 59 2.02 6.96 -15.42
N LYS A 60 2.47 7.36 -16.63
CA LYS A 60 3.16 8.65 -16.88
C LYS A 60 2.37 9.86 -16.35
N VAL A 61 1.06 9.89 -16.56
CA VAL A 61 0.19 11.00 -16.13
C VAL A 61 0.11 11.08 -14.60
N PHE A 62 -0.07 9.94 -13.92
CA PHE A 62 -0.11 9.89 -12.47
C PHE A 62 1.21 10.36 -11.85
N ARG A 63 2.33 9.83 -12.37
CA ARG A 63 3.68 10.19 -11.88
C ARG A 63 4.00 11.67 -12.11
N ALA A 64 3.66 12.22 -13.27
CA ALA A 64 3.85 13.65 -13.55
C ALA A 64 3.05 14.53 -12.59
N ARG A 65 1.78 14.18 -12.33
CA ARG A 65 0.90 14.94 -11.42
C ARG A 65 1.36 14.92 -9.97
N ASN A 66 1.98 13.82 -9.53
CA ASN A 66 2.29 13.59 -8.13
C ASN A 66 3.78 13.70 -7.78
N ARG A 67 4.64 14.03 -8.75
CA ARG A 67 6.11 14.03 -8.62
C ARG A 67 6.60 14.60 -7.28
N ASP A 68 6.15 15.81 -6.94
CA ASP A 68 6.60 16.55 -5.76
C ASP A 68 6.12 15.94 -4.43
N SER A 69 5.15 15.04 -4.48
CA SER A 69 4.61 14.35 -3.29
C SER A 69 5.17 12.93 -3.13
N MET A 70 5.63 12.29 -4.20
CA MET A 70 6.06 10.88 -4.21
C MET A 70 7.16 10.59 -3.19
N GLU A 71 8.08 11.53 -2.97
CA GLU A 71 9.17 11.44 -2.00
C GLU A 71 8.70 11.24 -0.55
N ARG A 72 7.44 11.57 -0.25
CA ARG A 72 6.89 11.49 1.12
C ARG A 72 6.20 10.17 1.39
N TRP A 73 6.02 9.32 0.37
CA TRP A 73 5.24 8.09 0.52
C TRP A 73 6.10 6.91 0.99
N GLN A 74 6.48 6.97 2.26
CA GLN A 74 7.43 6.05 2.88
C GLN A 74 7.04 4.57 2.74
N SER A 75 5.75 4.23 2.93
CA SER A 75 5.29 2.84 2.77
C SER A 75 5.51 2.32 1.34
N HIS A 76 5.33 3.17 0.33
CA HIS A 76 5.52 2.77 -1.07
C HIS A 76 7.01 2.64 -1.42
N GLN A 77 7.87 3.50 -0.87
CA GLN A 77 9.32 3.37 -1.03
C GLN A 77 9.84 2.06 -0.44
N LYS A 78 9.32 1.65 0.71
CA LYS A 78 9.63 0.35 1.32
C LYS A 78 9.22 -0.82 0.44
N ILE A 79 8.03 -0.75 -0.16
CA ILE A 79 7.57 -1.76 -1.12
C ILE A 79 8.47 -1.79 -2.36
N ALA A 80 8.84 -0.63 -2.91
CA ALA A 80 9.77 -0.56 -4.04
C ALA A 80 11.12 -1.22 -3.70
N ARG A 81 11.60 -1.08 -2.46
CA ARG A 81 12.83 -1.73 -2.02
C ARG A 81 12.72 -3.24 -1.95
N ILE A 82 11.61 -3.76 -1.40
CA ILE A 82 11.31 -5.20 -1.42
C ILE A 82 11.30 -5.71 -2.87
N MET A 83 10.59 -5.03 -3.77
CA MET A 83 10.45 -5.45 -5.16
C MET A 83 11.75 -5.33 -5.97
N ALA A 84 12.56 -4.30 -5.73
CA ALA A 84 13.87 -4.16 -6.36
C ALA A 84 14.81 -5.29 -5.94
N ALA A 85 14.87 -5.62 -4.64
CA ALA A 85 15.66 -6.75 -4.16
C ALA A 85 15.16 -8.09 -4.71
N ALA A 86 13.84 -8.31 -4.76
CA ALA A 86 13.25 -9.51 -5.37
C ALA A 86 13.62 -9.65 -6.85
N ARG A 87 13.57 -8.54 -7.60
CA ARG A 87 13.97 -8.49 -9.01
C ARG A 87 15.44 -8.87 -9.19
N SER A 88 16.34 -8.25 -8.44
CA SER A 88 17.78 -8.51 -8.52
C SER A 88 18.12 -9.96 -8.23
N GLU A 89 17.52 -10.53 -7.18
CA GLU A 89 17.69 -11.94 -6.83
C GLU A 89 17.18 -12.87 -7.94
N THR A 90 15.99 -12.59 -8.47
CA THR A 90 15.36 -13.39 -9.53
C THR A 90 16.17 -13.40 -10.82
N HIS A 91 16.74 -12.25 -11.21
CA HIS A 91 17.59 -12.13 -12.39
C HIS A 91 19.05 -12.55 -12.15
N ARG A 92 19.43 -12.86 -10.90
CA ARG A 92 20.83 -13.10 -10.48
C ARG A 92 21.76 -11.96 -10.89
N ARG A 93 21.29 -10.73 -10.74
CA ARG A 93 22.04 -9.52 -11.08
C ARG A 93 22.36 -8.70 -9.84
N PRO A 94 23.44 -7.91 -9.85
CA PRO A 94 23.70 -6.95 -8.79
C PRO A 94 22.52 -6.01 -8.59
N GLN A 95 22.20 -5.70 -7.33
CA GLN A 95 21.13 -4.77 -6.99
C GLN A 95 21.34 -3.36 -7.56
N SER A 96 22.58 -3.00 -7.86
CA SER A 96 22.95 -1.73 -8.48
C SER A 96 22.41 -1.52 -9.90
N GLU A 97 21.93 -2.56 -10.59
CA GLU A 97 21.35 -2.41 -11.94
C GLU A 97 19.93 -1.82 -11.96
N CYS A 98 19.21 -1.92 -10.85
CA CYS A 98 17.91 -1.28 -10.66
C CYS A 98 17.75 -0.97 -9.17
N ASP A 99 18.25 0.21 -8.76
CA ASP A 99 18.07 0.66 -7.40
C ASP A 99 16.57 0.85 -7.08
N TRP A 100 16.20 0.70 -5.81
CA TRP A 100 14.82 0.84 -5.36
C TRP A 100 14.24 2.22 -5.68
N LYS A 101 15.07 3.28 -5.73
CA LYS A 101 14.64 4.63 -6.13
C LYS A 101 14.14 4.64 -7.58
N GLN A 102 14.88 3.98 -8.47
CA GLN A 102 14.48 3.84 -9.86
C GLN A 102 13.23 2.96 -9.97
N TYR A 103 13.19 1.83 -9.25
CA TYR A 103 12.01 0.96 -9.21
C TYR A 103 10.77 1.75 -8.76
N PHE A 104 10.89 2.55 -7.70
CA PHE A 104 9.82 3.41 -7.19
C PHE A 104 9.36 4.43 -8.23
N ALA A 105 10.31 5.12 -8.87
CA ALA A 105 10.05 6.20 -9.80
C ALA A 105 9.46 5.72 -11.14
N GLU A 106 9.79 4.52 -11.59
CA GLU A 106 9.46 4.07 -12.96
C GLU A 106 8.54 2.85 -13.01
N LEU A 107 8.70 1.90 -12.08
CA LEU A 107 8.09 0.57 -12.19
C LEU A 107 6.96 0.33 -11.18
N LEU A 108 7.07 0.88 -9.97
CA LEU A 108 6.15 0.56 -8.89
C LEU A 108 4.70 0.92 -9.25
N TYR A 109 3.80 -0.07 -9.25
CA TYR A 109 2.40 0.00 -9.64
C TYR A 109 2.17 0.50 -11.08
N ALA A 110 3.11 0.25 -11.99
CA ALA A 110 2.90 0.47 -13.41
C ALA A 110 1.68 -0.35 -13.93
N PRO A 111 0.99 0.09 -14.99
CA PRO A 111 -0.17 -0.62 -15.55
C PRO A 111 0.11 -2.08 -15.93
N ASP A 112 1.32 -2.36 -16.39
CA ASP A 112 1.88 -3.66 -16.76
C ASP A 112 2.99 -4.10 -15.78
N GLY A 113 2.97 -3.55 -14.56
CA GLY A 113 3.94 -3.85 -13.51
C GLY A 113 3.83 -5.27 -12.97
N SER A 114 4.79 -5.62 -12.11
CA SER A 114 4.87 -6.94 -11.46
C SER A 114 3.89 -7.04 -10.28
N GLU A 115 3.31 -5.91 -9.86
CA GLU A 115 2.60 -5.82 -8.60
C GLU A 115 1.29 -5.03 -8.63
N PHE A 116 0.43 -5.41 -7.70
CA PHE A 116 -0.84 -4.78 -7.41
C PHE A 116 -0.93 -4.44 -5.94
N LYS A 117 -1.46 -3.27 -5.59
CA LYS A 117 -1.72 -2.89 -4.21
C LYS A 117 -3.21 -2.65 -3.96
N LEU A 118 -3.72 -3.39 -2.98
CA LEU A 118 -5.08 -3.32 -2.51
C LEU A 118 -5.16 -3.08 -1.00
N SER A 119 -6.37 -2.74 -0.56
CA SER A 119 -6.73 -2.65 0.84
C SER A 119 -7.97 -3.49 1.09
N LEU A 120 -8.08 -4.17 2.25
CA LEU A 120 -9.30 -4.94 2.57
C LEU A 120 -10.53 -4.04 2.66
N PHE A 121 -10.37 -2.91 3.33
CA PHE A 121 -11.42 -1.93 3.60
C PHE A 121 -11.27 -0.75 2.64
N PRO A 122 -12.34 -0.29 1.97
CA PRO A 122 -12.23 0.70 0.88
C PRO A 122 -12.04 2.17 1.33
N LEU A 123 -12.34 2.48 2.59
CA LEU A 123 -12.22 3.82 3.18
C LEU A 123 -11.07 3.86 4.18
N PRO A 124 -10.32 4.97 4.27
CA PRO A 124 -9.18 5.06 5.16
C PRO A 124 -9.62 5.08 6.63
N ALA A 125 -8.84 4.42 7.49
CA ALA A 125 -9.15 4.34 8.93
C ALA A 125 -9.12 5.70 9.62
N GLN A 126 -8.24 6.59 9.17
CA GLN A 126 -8.12 7.99 9.57
C GLN A 126 -8.46 8.87 8.36
N GLN A 127 -9.32 9.85 8.58
CA GLN A 127 -9.75 10.79 7.54
C GLN A 127 -8.78 11.96 7.49
N ILE A 128 -8.70 12.62 6.33
CA ILE A 128 -7.86 13.82 6.15
C ILE A 128 -8.15 14.84 7.26
N GLY A 129 -7.09 15.34 7.91
CA GLY A 129 -7.17 16.30 9.01
C GLY A 129 -7.63 15.69 10.34
N ASP A 130 -7.39 14.39 10.55
CA ASP A 130 -7.69 13.64 11.78
C ASP A 130 -9.15 13.74 12.24
N THR A 131 -10.06 13.93 11.29
CA THR A 131 -11.49 14.01 11.59
C THR A 131 -11.97 12.65 12.11
N PRO A 132 -12.57 12.59 13.33
CA PRO A 132 -13.08 11.33 13.87
C PRO A 132 -14.13 10.70 12.93
N TRP A 133 -14.14 9.38 12.84
CA TRP A 133 -15.04 8.63 11.95
C TRP A 133 -16.52 9.03 12.09
N SER A 134 -17.00 9.15 13.34
CA SER A 134 -18.38 9.54 13.64
C SER A 134 -18.74 10.95 13.14
N ARG A 135 -17.75 11.85 13.03
CA ARG A 135 -17.90 13.20 12.48
C ARG A 135 -17.85 13.18 10.96
N ALA A 136 -16.89 12.45 10.38
CA ALA A 136 -16.73 12.35 8.93
C ALA A 136 -17.98 11.76 8.26
N PHE A 137 -18.54 10.70 8.83
CA PHE A 137 -19.72 9.99 8.28
C PHE A 137 -21.01 10.28 9.03
N ARG A 138 -21.08 11.43 9.73
CA ARG A 138 -22.30 11.85 10.44
C ARG A 138 -23.50 11.85 9.48
N GLY A 139 -24.56 11.14 9.87
CA GLY A 139 -25.77 10.99 9.06
C GLY A 139 -25.77 9.80 8.11
N GLN A 140 -24.76 8.93 8.14
CA GLN A 140 -24.72 7.67 7.39
C GLN A 140 -24.91 6.46 8.32
N PRO A 141 -26.13 5.93 8.50
CA PRO A 141 -26.41 4.87 9.47
C PRO A 141 -25.63 3.57 9.19
N ALA A 142 -25.33 3.29 7.92
CA ALA A 142 -24.56 2.11 7.51
C ALA A 142 -23.06 2.22 7.83
N LEU A 143 -22.55 3.44 8.09
CA LEU A 143 -21.14 3.68 8.39
C LEU A 143 -20.90 4.03 9.86
N VAL A 144 -21.92 4.49 10.60
CA VAL A 144 -21.78 4.91 12.00
C VAL A 144 -22.58 4.00 12.94
N PRO A 145 -21.96 3.38 13.97
CA PRO A 145 -20.54 3.43 14.33
C PRO A 145 -19.65 2.68 13.32
N LYS A 146 -18.32 2.92 13.37
CA LYS A 146 -17.33 2.32 12.44
C LYS A 146 -17.47 0.81 12.29
N GLN A 147 -17.91 0.11 13.34
CA GLN A 147 -18.16 -1.32 13.29
C GLN A 147 -19.17 -1.72 12.20
N ARG A 148 -20.22 -0.93 11.96
CA ARG A 148 -21.20 -1.22 10.90
C ARG A 148 -20.60 -1.20 9.50
N TYR A 149 -19.64 -0.31 9.28
CA TYR A 149 -18.87 -0.26 8.03
C TYR A 149 -17.97 -1.49 7.88
N VAL A 150 -17.28 -1.87 8.97
CA VAL A 150 -16.43 -3.07 8.99
C VAL A 150 -17.27 -4.32 8.70
N ASP A 151 -18.42 -4.46 9.36
CA ASP A 151 -19.35 -5.57 9.16
C ASP A 151 -19.92 -5.58 7.75
N LEU A 152 -20.28 -4.41 7.20
CA LEU A 152 -20.71 -4.27 5.80
C LEU A 152 -19.64 -4.79 4.84
N CYS A 153 -18.36 -4.50 5.05
CA CYS A 153 -17.30 -5.00 4.19
C CYS A 153 -17.06 -6.51 4.35
N ARG A 154 -17.05 -7.01 5.60
CA ARG A 154 -16.81 -8.42 5.93
C ARG A 154 -17.91 -9.35 5.45
N THR A 155 -19.16 -8.95 5.66
CA THR A 155 -20.36 -9.78 5.40
C THR A 155 -21.03 -9.45 4.07
N GLY A 156 -20.78 -8.26 3.53
CA GLY A 156 -21.28 -7.84 2.24
C GLY A 156 -20.40 -8.29 1.07
N SER A 157 -20.43 -7.50 0.01
CA SER A 157 -19.86 -7.86 -1.27
C SER A 157 -18.37 -7.53 -1.41
N ARG A 158 -17.78 -6.74 -0.49
CA ARG A 158 -16.35 -6.35 -0.55
C ARG A 158 -15.39 -7.53 -0.44
N PHE A 159 -15.47 -8.33 0.62
CA PHE A 159 -14.56 -9.48 0.80
C PHE A 159 -14.79 -10.53 -0.29
N ARG A 160 -16.04 -10.73 -0.71
CA ARG A 160 -16.38 -11.57 -1.87
C ARG A 160 -15.76 -11.04 -3.16
N PHE A 161 -15.75 -9.73 -3.38
CA PHE A 161 -15.07 -9.12 -4.53
C PHE A 161 -13.58 -9.40 -4.50
N ILE A 162 -12.91 -9.24 -3.35
CA ILE A 162 -11.48 -9.54 -3.17
C ILE A 162 -11.17 -11.00 -3.50
N SER A 163 -11.94 -11.94 -2.95
CA SER A 163 -11.82 -13.37 -3.25
C SER A 163 -11.98 -13.65 -4.76
N LYS A 164 -13.00 -13.06 -5.42
CA LYS A 164 -13.22 -13.21 -6.86
C LYS A 164 -12.08 -12.68 -7.72
N ILE A 165 -11.52 -11.50 -7.39
CA ILE A 165 -10.39 -10.98 -8.17
C ILE A 165 -9.13 -11.82 -7.94
N ARG A 166 -8.93 -12.37 -6.73
CA ARG A 166 -7.84 -13.31 -6.44
C ARG A 166 -7.96 -14.57 -7.29
N GLU A 167 -9.14 -15.17 -7.36
CA GLU A 167 -9.41 -16.36 -8.20
C GLU A 167 -9.20 -16.08 -9.69
N ARG A 168 -9.61 -14.89 -10.14
CA ARG A 168 -9.45 -14.47 -11.54
C ARG A 168 -7.99 -14.28 -11.94
N TRP A 169 -7.23 -13.54 -11.13
CA TRP A 169 -5.88 -13.09 -11.49
C TRP A 169 -4.77 -14.01 -11.00
N ARG A 170 -5.04 -14.81 -9.96
CA ARG A 170 -4.15 -15.85 -9.42
C ARG A 170 -2.71 -15.33 -9.18
N PRO A 171 -2.52 -14.33 -8.30
CA PRO A 171 -1.18 -13.88 -7.96
C PRO A 171 -0.38 -15.05 -7.37
N LYS A 172 0.94 -15.04 -7.57
CA LYS A 172 1.83 -16.03 -6.96
C LYS A 172 1.97 -15.75 -5.47
N ILE A 173 2.02 -14.47 -5.09
CA ILE A 173 2.26 -14.01 -3.73
C ILE A 173 1.25 -12.93 -3.35
N VAL A 174 0.73 -12.99 -2.13
CA VAL A 174 -0.01 -11.89 -1.49
C VAL A 174 0.66 -11.56 -0.15
N MET A 175 1.29 -10.40 -0.07
CA MET A 175 1.93 -9.89 1.15
C MET A 175 0.95 -9.01 1.92
N CYS A 176 0.57 -9.44 3.11
CA CYS A 176 -0.39 -8.80 3.98
C CYS A 176 0.33 -8.12 5.16
N PHE A 177 0.10 -6.83 5.35
CA PHE A 177 0.81 -6.06 6.38
C PHE A 177 0.00 -5.93 7.68
N GLY A 178 0.64 -6.23 8.82
CA GLY A 178 0.04 -6.11 10.14
C GLY A 178 -0.62 -7.40 10.60
N GLU A 179 0.10 -8.16 11.40
CA GLU A 179 -0.30 -9.45 11.98
C GLU A 179 -1.59 -9.38 12.81
N ARG A 180 -1.92 -8.21 13.37
CA ARG A 180 -3.16 -7.98 14.12
C ARG A 180 -4.43 -8.05 13.26
N HIS A 181 -4.28 -8.12 11.94
CA HIS A 181 -5.37 -8.18 10.97
C HIS A 181 -5.47 -9.55 10.28
N THR A 182 -4.79 -10.56 10.82
CA THR A 182 -4.77 -11.94 10.29
C THR A 182 -6.17 -12.47 10.00
N ASP A 183 -7.12 -12.32 10.92
CA ASP A 183 -8.48 -12.83 10.74
C ASP A 183 -9.20 -12.18 9.55
N ASP A 184 -8.99 -10.87 9.35
CA ASP A 184 -9.55 -10.14 8.20
C ASP A 184 -8.95 -10.64 6.89
N TYR A 185 -7.64 -10.91 6.85
CA TYR A 185 -6.98 -11.50 5.67
C TYR A 185 -7.49 -12.92 5.39
N VAL A 186 -7.56 -13.76 6.42
CA VAL A 186 -8.07 -15.15 6.30
C VAL A 186 -9.49 -15.14 5.78
N GLN A 187 -10.35 -14.26 6.28
CA GLN A 187 -11.72 -14.15 5.82
C GLN A 187 -11.82 -13.61 4.39
N ALA A 188 -11.13 -12.51 4.06
CA ALA A 188 -11.22 -11.86 2.75
C ALA A 188 -10.69 -12.72 1.60
N PHE A 189 -9.64 -13.51 1.88
CA PHE A 189 -9.02 -14.38 0.89
C PHE A 189 -9.50 -15.84 0.96
N GLY A 190 -10.36 -16.21 1.91
CA GLY A 190 -10.89 -17.58 2.02
C GLY A 190 -9.84 -18.61 2.44
N LEU A 191 -9.01 -18.28 3.44
CA LEU A 191 -7.85 -19.08 3.86
C LEU A 191 -8.12 -19.97 5.08
N GLN A 192 -9.38 -20.23 5.44
CA GLN A 192 -9.74 -20.94 6.67
C GLN A 192 -9.16 -22.36 6.74
N THR A 193 -8.91 -22.97 5.59
CA THR A 193 -8.35 -24.33 5.46
C THR A 193 -6.89 -24.33 4.99
N ALA A 194 -6.25 -23.16 4.86
CA ALA A 194 -4.89 -23.07 4.36
C ALA A 194 -3.89 -23.64 5.38
N ALA A 195 -2.85 -24.31 4.88
CA ALA A 195 -1.76 -24.77 5.73
C ALA A 195 -0.92 -23.56 6.16
N THR A 196 -0.75 -23.39 7.47
CA THR A 196 0.02 -22.27 8.04
C THR A 196 1.36 -22.76 8.55
N ARG A 197 2.44 -22.08 8.15
CA ARG A 197 3.78 -22.26 8.72
C ARG A 197 4.35 -20.92 9.17
N GLN A 198 5.25 -20.96 10.14
CA GLN A 198 6.00 -19.79 10.53
C GLN A 198 7.35 -19.75 9.80
N PHE A 199 7.80 -18.56 9.46
CA PHE A 199 9.13 -18.31 8.94
C PHE A 199 9.78 -17.16 9.71
N ILE A 200 11.04 -17.31 10.08
CA ILE A 200 11.79 -16.27 10.78
C ILE A 200 12.68 -15.56 9.76
N LEU A 201 12.32 -14.31 9.44
CA LEU A 201 13.14 -13.41 8.64
C LEU A 201 14.18 -12.74 9.54
N GLN A 202 15.44 -13.16 9.42
CA GLN A 202 16.53 -12.64 10.24
C GLN A 202 17.79 -12.41 9.41
N PRO A 203 17.94 -11.25 8.76
CA PRO A 203 19.13 -10.90 8.01
C PRO A 203 20.25 -10.29 8.86
N ALA A 204 19.93 -9.89 10.09
CA ALA A 204 20.83 -9.29 11.07
C ALA A 204 20.30 -9.59 12.49
N ASP A 205 20.58 -8.73 13.47
CA ASP A 205 20.26 -8.99 14.88
C ASP A 205 18.76 -9.04 15.19
N LEU A 206 17.91 -8.43 14.36
CA LEU A 206 16.47 -8.35 14.60
C LEU A 206 15.70 -9.37 13.76
N ALA A 207 15.19 -10.41 14.42
CA ALA A 207 14.31 -11.41 13.82
C ALA A 207 12.87 -10.89 13.69
N LYS A 208 12.21 -11.21 12.57
CA LYS A 208 10.78 -10.96 12.32
C LYS A 208 10.08 -12.26 11.95
N THR A 209 9.03 -12.61 12.70
CA THR A 209 8.21 -13.78 12.39
C THR A 209 7.19 -13.41 11.30
N LEU A 210 7.14 -14.24 10.27
CA LEU A 210 6.13 -14.21 9.21
C LEU A 210 5.21 -15.42 9.38
N GLN A 211 3.92 -15.24 9.11
CA GLN A 211 3.03 -16.38 8.89
C GLN A 211 2.89 -16.58 7.39
N VAL A 212 3.14 -17.80 6.94
CA VAL A 212 3.08 -18.18 5.53
C VAL A 212 1.95 -19.18 5.37
N LEU A 213 1.00 -18.85 4.50
CA LEU A 213 -0.14 -19.70 4.18
C LEU A 213 -0.10 -20.03 2.69
N GLU A 214 -0.42 -21.27 2.32
CA GLU A 214 -0.46 -21.69 0.93
C GLU A 214 -1.84 -22.26 0.59
N HIS A 215 -2.41 -21.78 -0.51
CA HIS A 215 -3.74 -22.19 -0.96
C HIS A 215 -3.93 -21.88 -2.46
N ASP A 216 -4.48 -22.83 -3.22
CA ASP A 216 -4.74 -22.74 -4.68
C ASP A 216 -3.56 -22.28 -5.57
N GLY A 217 -2.33 -22.55 -5.12
CA GLY A 217 -1.10 -22.14 -5.81
C GLY A 217 -0.67 -20.70 -5.58
N THR A 218 -1.34 -19.98 -4.67
CA THR A 218 -0.92 -18.67 -4.17
C THR A 218 -0.30 -18.82 -2.78
N THR A 219 0.74 -18.04 -2.50
CA THR A 219 1.36 -17.94 -1.17
C THR A 219 0.98 -16.63 -0.50
N TRP A 220 0.38 -16.67 0.68
CA TRP A 220 0.15 -15.50 1.52
C TRP A 220 1.26 -15.38 2.55
N ILE A 221 1.77 -14.16 2.71
CA ILE A 221 2.77 -13.82 3.72
C ILE A 221 2.18 -12.73 4.59
N ILE A 222 1.80 -13.08 5.81
CA ILE A 222 1.39 -12.11 6.82
C ILE A 222 2.65 -11.64 7.54
N SER A 223 3.01 -10.38 7.31
CA SER A 223 4.21 -9.77 7.85
C SER A 223 3.87 -8.69 8.89
N PRO A 224 4.86 -8.28 9.70
CA PRO A 224 4.77 -7.04 10.45
C PRO A 224 4.41 -5.85 9.56
N PRO A 225 3.85 -4.76 10.14
CA PRO A 225 3.55 -3.55 9.38
C PRO A 225 4.81 -2.95 8.76
N LEU A 226 4.67 -2.17 7.69
CA LEU A 226 5.80 -1.44 7.07
C LEU A 226 6.32 -0.28 7.93
N ALA A 227 5.68 0.05 9.05
CA ALA A 227 6.04 1.17 9.93
C ALA A 227 5.89 0.80 11.42
N GLY A 228 6.36 1.69 12.29
CA GLY A 228 6.33 1.51 13.75
C GLY A 228 7.48 0.66 14.29
N ALA A 229 7.67 0.68 15.61
CA ALA A 229 8.83 0.06 16.28
C ALA A 229 8.95 -1.45 16.03
N SER A 230 7.82 -2.16 15.86
CA SER A 230 7.81 -3.59 15.56
C SER A 230 7.81 -3.93 14.06
N GLY A 231 7.78 -2.94 13.18
CA GLY A 231 7.60 -3.13 11.73
C GLY A 231 8.85 -3.54 10.95
N LEU A 232 8.70 -3.62 9.63
CA LEU A 232 9.77 -3.75 8.65
C LEU A 232 10.39 -2.37 8.37
N THR A 233 11.28 -1.93 9.25
CA THR A 233 11.76 -0.54 9.28
C THR A 233 13.16 -0.32 8.71
N SER A 234 14.00 -1.36 8.63
CA SER A 234 15.37 -1.23 8.11
C SER A 234 15.50 -1.70 6.67
N ASP A 235 16.41 -1.06 5.93
CA ASP A 235 16.73 -1.41 4.55
C ASP A 235 17.12 -2.88 4.39
N VAL A 236 17.94 -3.39 5.32
CA VAL A 236 18.38 -4.79 5.37
C VAL A 236 17.21 -5.76 5.52
N LEU A 237 16.20 -5.43 6.35
CA LEU A 237 14.99 -6.26 6.48
C LEU A 237 14.14 -6.26 5.22
N LEU A 238 14.01 -5.10 4.55
CA LEU A 238 13.25 -4.96 3.32
C LEU A 238 13.91 -5.73 2.17
N GLU A 239 15.24 -5.67 2.06
CA GLU A 239 15.99 -6.42 1.05
C GLU A 239 15.93 -7.92 1.32
N ALA A 240 16.04 -8.35 2.59
CA ALA A 240 15.87 -9.75 2.97
C ALA A 240 14.47 -10.27 2.65
N MET A 241 13.44 -9.45 2.87
CA MET A 241 12.07 -9.77 2.46
C MET A 241 11.98 -9.94 0.94
N GLY A 242 12.60 -9.03 0.17
CA GLY A 242 12.69 -9.14 -1.29
C GLY A 242 13.33 -10.45 -1.76
N ARG A 243 14.50 -10.80 -1.20
CA ARG A 243 15.16 -12.07 -1.48
C ARG A 243 14.29 -13.27 -1.09
N TYR A 244 13.61 -13.20 0.05
CA TYR A 244 12.72 -14.26 0.50
C TYR A 244 11.55 -14.50 -0.46
N ILE A 245 10.90 -13.43 -0.95
CA ILE A 245 9.79 -13.60 -1.89
C ILE A 245 10.23 -14.01 -3.30
N SER A 246 11.50 -13.81 -3.66
CA SER A 246 12.03 -14.18 -4.98
C SER A 246 11.95 -15.68 -5.27
N GLN A 247 11.87 -16.54 -4.25
CA GLN A 247 11.80 -17.99 -4.44
C GLN A 247 10.53 -18.46 -5.19
N TRP A 248 9.48 -17.63 -5.23
CA TRP A 248 8.26 -17.88 -6.00
C TRP A 248 8.21 -17.13 -7.33
N LEU A 249 9.22 -16.32 -7.63
CA LEU A 249 9.25 -15.45 -8.80
C LEU A 249 10.21 -15.98 -9.85
N VAL A 250 9.92 -15.64 -11.10
CA VAL A 250 10.76 -15.94 -12.27
C VAL A 250 11.05 -14.65 -13.04
N PRO A 251 12.13 -14.60 -13.85
CA PRO A 251 12.48 -13.39 -14.60
C PRO A 251 11.35 -12.81 -15.45
N ALA A 252 10.43 -13.64 -15.94
CA ALA A 252 9.28 -13.22 -16.73
C ALA A 252 8.18 -12.48 -15.93
N ASP A 253 8.21 -12.55 -14.59
CA ASP A 253 7.26 -11.81 -13.74
C ASP A 253 7.59 -10.32 -13.66
N PHE A 254 8.80 -9.93 -14.06
CA PHE A 254 9.26 -8.54 -14.01
C PHE A 254 9.30 -7.93 -15.42
N PRO A 255 8.71 -6.74 -15.63
CA PRO A 255 8.78 -6.06 -16.93
C PRO A 255 10.23 -5.72 -17.25
N ARG A 256 10.59 -5.68 -18.54
CA ARG A 256 11.94 -5.26 -18.97
C ARG A 256 12.17 -3.81 -18.57
N LEU A 257 13.38 -3.48 -18.14
CA LEU A 257 13.75 -2.09 -17.91
C LEU A 257 13.72 -1.34 -19.26
N PRO A 258 13.25 -0.08 -19.28
CA PRO A 258 13.39 0.76 -20.45
C PRO A 258 14.87 0.83 -20.87
N GLU A 259 15.15 0.60 -22.16
CA GLU A 259 16.50 0.75 -22.71
C GLU A 259 16.99 2.19 -22.45
N GLY A 260 18.17 2.33 -21.83
CA GLY A 260 18.76 3.63 -21.46
C GLY A 260 18.75 3.96 -19.97
N ALA A 261 18.05 3.19 -19.13
CA ALA A 261 18.05 3.42 -17.67
C ALA A 261 19.22 2.74 -16.93
N GLY A 262 20.03 1.95 -17.65
CA GLY A 262 21.11 1.11 -17.12
C GLY A 262 22.53 1.68 -17.30
N ALA A 263 22.71 3.00 -17.31
CA ALA A 263 24.03 3.62 -17.30
C ALA A 263 24.13 4.68 -16.20
N CYS A 264 23.98 4.25 -14.94
CA CYS A 264 24.58 5.03 -13.86
C CYS A 264 26.09 4.75 -13.90
N SER A 265 26.82 5.40 -14.81
CA SER A 265 28.28 5.34 -14.79
C SER A 265 28.73 5.97 -13.48
N LEU A 266 29.38 5.17 -12.64
CA LEU A 266 30.17 5.64 -11.52
C LEU A 266 31.34 6.49 -12.04
N THR A 267 31.05 7.75 -12.34
CA THR A 267 32.04 8.81 -12.48
C THR A 267 31.57 9.96 -11.62
N GLN A 268 32.29 10.12 -10.51
CA GLN A 268 32.27 11.22 -9.56
C GLN A 268 31.65 12.51 -10.13
N LYS A 269 30.46 12.84 -9.64
CA LYS A 269 30.09 14.22 -9.34
C LYS A 269 29.33 14.23 -8.02
N ARG A 270 30.01 14.67 -6.96
CA ARG A 270 29.34 15.27 -5.82
C ARG A 270 28.46 16.42 -6.34
N ASP A 271 27.37 16.66 -5.63
CA ASP A 271 26.41 17.75 -5.80
C ASP A 271 25.28 17.49 -6.80
N THR A 272 24.28 16.72 -6.35
CA THR A 272 22.93 17.23 -6.01
C THR A 272 22.07 16.01 -5.72
N ASP A 273 21.98 15.64 -4.44
CA ASP A 273 20.96 14.70 -3.98
C ASP A 273 19.61 15.43 -4.02
N PRO A 274 18.65 15.04 -4.88
CA PRO A 274 17.32 15.64 -4.88
C PRO A 274 16.51 15.30 -3.62
N PHE A 275 17.04 14.43 -2.74
CA PHE A 275 16.43 14.02 -1.48
C PHE A 275 17.29 14.39 -0.25
N GLY A 276 18.25 15.31 -0.40
CA GLY A 276 19.13 15.75 0.68
C GLY A 276 18.41 16.55 1.77
N ASP A 277 18.77 16.28 3.03
CA ASP A 277 18.14 16.79 4.26
C ASP A 277 18.35 18.32 4.42
N GLY A 278 17.36 19.11 4.00
CA GLY A 278 17.41 20.57 4.02
C GLY A 278 17.06 21.18 5.39
N ARG A 279 18.07 21.44 6.23
CA ARG A 279 17.97 22.34 7.39
C ARG A 279 18.46 23.76 7.04
N GLU A 280 17.65 24.76 7.42
CA GLU A 280 17.87 26.22 7.51
C GLU A 280 17.88 27.00 6.16
N ALA A 281 17.31 28.22 6.01
CA ALA A 281 16.93 29.28 6.94
C ALA A 281 15.69 30.09 6.46
N ARG A 282 15.05 30.82 7.39
CA ARG A 282 13.92 31.75 7.20
C ARG A 282 14.35 33.06 6.51
N THR A 283 13.57 33.49 5.52
CA THR A 283 13.36 34.92 5.19
C THR A 283 11.96 35.14 4.57
N THR A 284 11.46 36.37 4.70
CA THR A 284 10.07 36.86 4.75
C THR A 284 9.35 37.17 3.41
N TYR A 285 8.03 36.84 3.34
CA TYR A 285 6.82 37.41 2.65
C TYR A 285 6.92 38.20 1.29
N PRO A 286 5.89 38.25 0.38
CA PRO A 286 4.45 38.34 0.68
C PRO A 286 3.44 37.51 -0.17
N ALA A 287 2.17 37.67 0.20
CA ALA A 287 0.96 36.92 -0.12
C ALA A 287 0.47 36.97 -1.59
N THR A 288 -0.02 35.83 -2.09
CA THR A 288 -1.31 35.71 -2.81
C THR A 288 -1.81 34.25 -2.82
N GLY A 289 -3.01 34.03 -2.28
CA GLY A 289 -3.96 32.99 -2.69
C GLY A 289 -3.59 31.50 -2.61
N ARG A 290 -3.33 30.94 -1.43
CA ARG A 290 -3.51 29.49 -1.15
C ARG A 290 -4.04 29.28 0.26
N VAL A 291 -5.05 28.41 0.40
CA VAL A 291 -5.61 27.98 1.69
C VAL A 291 -4.52 27.22 2.47
N PRO A 292 -4.21 27.60 3.73
CA PRO A 292 -3.05 27.05 4.43
C PRO A 292 -3.35 25.67 5.03
N PHE A 293 -2.44 24.73 4.81
CA PHE A 293 -2.31 23.53 5.65
C PHE A 293 -1.84 23.96 7.05
N PRO A 294 -2.42 23.44 8.14
CA PRO A 294 -1.83 23.61 9.45
C PRO A 294 -0.56 22.74 9.58
N PRO A 295 0.48 23.20 10.28
CA PRO A 295 1.65 22.37 10.59
C PRO A 295 1.26 21.23 11.55
N PRO A 296 1.99 20.10 11.53
CA PRO A 296 1.75 19.01 12.47
C PRO A 296 1.98 19.49 13.92
N ALA A 297 1.00 19.21 14.77
CA ALA A 297 1.14 19.41 16.21
C ALA A 297 2.22 18.46 16.74
N ARG A 298 3.04 18.97 17.66
CA ARG A 298 4.03 18.19 18.41
C ARG A 298 3.29 17.15 19.25
N ASP A 299 3.74 15.90 19.17
CA ASP A 299 3.36 14.84 20.10
C ASP A 299 3.83 15.21 21.50
N ASP A 300 2.88 15.47 22.41
CA ASP A 300 3.10 15.32 23.84
C ASP A 300 2.59 13.95 24.27
N ILE A 301 3.54 13.17 24.79
CA ILE A 301 3.39 11.87 25.40
C ILE A 301 2.59 12.04 26.70
N ALA A 302 1.37 11.48 26.77
CA ALA A 302 0.79 10.99 28.01
C ALA A 302 -0.32 9.98 27.69
N GLY A 303 -0.07 8.72 28.05
CA GLY A 303 -0.99 7.63 27.81
C GLY A 303 -2.32 7.78 28.56
N ARG A 304 -3.36 7.15 28.01
CA ARG A 304 -4.43 6.54 28.80
C ARG A 304 -5.17 5.48 28.00
N VAL A 305 -5.18 4.31 28.61
CA VAL A 305 -6.01 3.14 28.32
C VAL A 305 -7.49 3.51 28.45
N ALA A 306 -8.33 3.05 27.53
CA ALA A 306 -9.71 2.63 27.81
C ALA A 306 -10.29 1.83 26.63
N TYR A 307 -10.75 0.62 26.99
CA TYR A 307 -11.70 -0.32 26.37
C TYR A 307 -12.37 0.02 25.03
#